data_AF-A0A1W0WJ09-F1
#
_entry.id   AF-A0A1W0WJ09-F1
#
_cell.length_a   1.000
_cell.length_b   1.000
_cell.length_c   1.000
_cell.angle_alpha   90.00
_cell.angle_beta   90.00
_cell.angle_gamma   90.00
#
_symmetry.space_group_name_H-M   'P 1'
#
loop_
_entity.id
_entity.type
_entity.pdbx_description
1 polymer ?
#
loop_
_entity_poly.entity_id
_entity_poly.type
_entity_poly.pdbx_seq_one_letter_code
_entity_poly.pdbx_strand_id
1 'polypeptide(L)'
;MAESDEEYEQLPRQRTSRPGTSGKMSSDFIMKELSRISKKSNPPLSSAKASSFGDAESVRTRSSLKYPWYIIFILGNELCERFAFYGMKTVLTLYFTEVFLWSDSNATTIYHAFMVFSYFTPIFGAMLADGYIGKFSTIFSLSLVYVAGLILMTLASVPPLGLHPIAGFVSGLLLVAVGTGGIKPCVVSYGGDQFVEGQERYREQFFSVFYFCINAGSLVSTFVTPILRSDLPCLGKDGCYPAAFGLPAALLAIAVVLFVVGRPFYRNLAPSGNILGKVLMAVGGAIVNRIRKRVPPGQAPPEHWLDYASDKYSKSFLHDIKQILPVLKLFLPLPIFWTLFDQKGSRWTLQANKMDGRVTETFYWKPDQVQIFNPVLILILVPIFETIIFPDPGTTRN
;
A
#
# COMPACT_ATOMS: atom_id res chain seq x y z
N MET A 1 -63.55 -19.80 -39.48
CA MET A 1 -63.40 -20.44 -40.81
C MET A 1 -62.68 -19.43 -41.70
N ALA A 2 -61.90 -19.87 -42.68
CA ALA A 2 -61.07 -18.99 -43.51
C ALA A 2 -61.82 -18.48 -44.74
N GLU A 3 -61.49 -17.25 -45.16
CA GLU A 3 -61.69 -16.54 -46.44
C GLU A 3 -60.86 -15.22 -46.25
N SER A 4 -59.92 -14.76 -47.08
CA SER A 4 -59.79 -14.70 -48.56
C SER A 4 -60.75 -13.63 -49.16
N ASP A 5 -60.38 -12.73 -50.09
CA ASP A 5 -59.26 -12.66 -51.07
C ASP A 5 -58.84 -11.20 -51.47
N GLU A 6 -57.77 -11.10 -52.29
CA GLU A 6 -57.37 -10.05 -53.31
C GLU A 6 -57.27 -8.55 -52.91
N GLU A 7 -56.20 -7.76 -53.14
CA GLU A 7 -55.20 -7.57 -54.24
C GLU A 7 -55.61 -6.59 -55.37
N TYR A 8 -54.83 -5.51 -55.59
CA TYR A 8 -54.50 -4.80 -56.86
C TYR A 8 -53.41 -3.72 -56.52
N GLU A 9 -52.14 -3.77 -56.97
CA GLU A 9 -51.53 -3.40 -58.29
C GLU A 9 -51.21 -1.88 -58.46
N GLN A 10 -50.06 -1.33 -58.94
CA GLN A 10 -48.66 -1.77 -59.25
C GLN A 10 -47.64 -0.57 -59.21
N LEU A 11 -46.37 -0.82 -58.78
CA LEU A 11 -45.04 -0.56 -59.44
C LEU A 11 -44.70 0.76 -60.24
N PRO A 12 -43.43 1.06 -60.67
CA PRO A 12 -42.16 0.28 -60.61
C PRO A 12 -40.81 1.03 -60.26
N ARG A 13 -39.70 0.24 -60.16
CA ARG A 13 -38.23 0.58 -60.31
C ARG A 13 -37.51 1.33 -59.15
N GLN A 14 -36.19 1.16 -58.88
CA GLN A 14 -35.10 0.46 -59.59
C GLN A 14 -33.97 -0.11 -58.66
N ARG A 15 -32.90 -0.68 -59.26
CA ARG A 15 -31.91 -1.62 -58.66
C ARG A 15 -30.59 -1.02 -58.11
N THR A 16 -30.10 -1.63 -57.01
CA THR A 16 -28.70 -1.98 -56.62
C THR A 16 -27.47 -1.16 -57.08
N SER A 17 -26.65 -0.69 -56.12
CA SER A 17 -25.20 -1.04 -56.00
C SER A 17 -24.48 -0.36 -54.81
N ARG A 18 -23.36 -0.96 -54.37
CA ARG A 18 -22.31 -0.46 -53.44
C ARG A 18 -20.97 -1.00 -53.98
N PRO A 19 -19.78 -0.53 -53.56
CA PRO A 19 -19.44 0.72 -52.86
C PRO A 19 -18.25 1.50 -53.51
N GLY A 20 -17.96 2.72 -53.04
CA GLY A 20 -16.59 3.27 -53.11
C GLY A 20 -16.44 4.78 -53.35
N THR A 21 -16.00 5.51 -52.32
CA THR A 21 -14.69 6.21 -52.29
C THR A 21 -14.53 7.02 -51.00
N SER A 22 -13.29 7.15 -50.52
CA SER A 22 -12.96 7.82 -49.25
C SER A 22 -12.87 9.34 -49.43
N GLY A 23 -13.81 10.08 -48.85
CA GLY A 23 -13.71 11.52 -48.68
C GLY A 23 -12.82 11.87 -47.49
N LYS A 24 -11.51 12.06 -47.72
CA LYS A 24 -10.60 12.58 -46.68
C LYS A 24 -10.97 14.01 -46.31
N MET A 25 -11.47 14.22 -45.09
CA MET A 25 -11.60 15.55 -44.50
C MET A 25 -10.19 16.15 -44.33
N SER A 26 -9.90 17.26 -45.03
CA SER A 26 -8.53 17.82 -45.04
C SER A 26 -8.09 18.26 -43.64
N SER A 27 -6.83 17.97 -43.30
CA SER A 27 -6.20 18.36 -42.04
C SER A 27 -6.29 19.87 -41.79
N ASP A 28 -6.25 20.68 -42.85
CA ASP A 28 -6.37 22.14 -42.77
C ASP A 28 -7.71 22.60 -42.18
N PHE A 29 -8.80 21.87 -42.43
CA PHE A 29 -10.12 22.20 -41.87
C PHE A 29 -10.14 21.97 -40.36
N ILE A 30 -9.58 20.85 -39.91
CA ILE A 30 -9.46 20.51 -38.48
C ILE A 30 -8.56 21.52 -37.76
N MET A 31 -7.40 21.84 -38.34
CA MET A 31 -6.47 22.84 -37.77
C MET A 31 -7.09 24.25 -37.71
N LYS A 32 -7.87 24.64 -38.72
CA LYS A 32 -8.55 25.94 -38.75
C LYS A 32 -9.62 26.04 -37.67
N GLU A 33 -10.37 24.98 -37.41
CA GLU A 33 -11.40 24.98 -36.36
C GLU A 33 -10.80 24.87 -34.95
N LEU A 34 -9.75 24.08 -34.74
CA LEU A 34 -8.96 24.09 -33.51
C LEU A 34 -8.37 25.49 -33.21
N SER A 35 -7.89 26.20 -34.24
CA SER A 35 -7.38 27.57 -34.08
C SER A 35 -8.47 28.58 -33.69
N ARG A 36 -9.72 28.39 -34.14
CA ARG A 36 -10.88 29.20 -33.74
C ARG A 36 -11.28 28.94 -32.29
N ILE A 37 -11.25 27.68 -31.85
CA ILE A 37 -11.53 27.30 -30.46
C ILE A 37 -10.47 27.90 -29.53
N SER A 38 -9.18 27.78 -29.88
CA SER A 38 -8.07 28.35 -29.10
C SER A 38 -8.10 29.89 -28.99
N LYS A 39 -8.64 30.60 -29.99
CA LYS A 39 -8.77 32.07 -29.95
C LYS A 39 -9.98 32.57 -29.16
N LYS A 40 -10.90 31.68 -28.77
CA LYS A 40 -12.12 32.05 -28.00
C LYS A 40 -11.94 31.93 -26.48
N SER A 41 -10.86 31.32 -26.00
CA SER A 41 -10.62 31.05 -24.57
C SER A 41 -9.68 32.04 -23.87
N ASN A 42 -8.92 32.87 -24.59
CA ASN A 42 -8.00 33.86 -24.02
C ASN A 42 -8.22 35.25 -24.63
N PRO A 43 -8.66 36.28 -23.87
CA PRO A 43 -8.55 37.66 -24.30
C PRO A 43 -7.06 38.10 -24.30
N PRO A 44 -6.65 39.04 -25.18
CA PRO A 44 -5.27 39.53 -25.19
C PRO A 44 -4.97 40.33 -23.92
N LEU A 45 -3.85 40.03 -23.26
CA LEU A 45 -3.34 40.86 -22.18
C LEU A 45 -2.99 42.25 -22.74
N SER A 46 -3.58 43.29 -22.13
CA SER A 46 -3.19 44.68 -22.37
C SER A 46 -1.72 44.87 -22.04
N SER A 47 -1.02 45.64 -22.88
CA SER A 47 0.41 45.95 -22.73
C SER A 47 0.64 46.93 -21.55
N ALA A 48 0.70 46.38 -20.34
CA ALA A 48 1.23 47.09 -19.18
C ALA A 48 2.72 47.39 -19.40
N LYS A 49 3.11 48.66 -19.27
CA LYS A 49 4.49 49.11 -19.42
C LYS A 49 5.40 48.39 -18.43
N ALA A 50 6.52 47.86 -18.92
CA ALA A 50 7.59 47.35 -18.08
C ALA A 50 8.25 48.50 -17.30
N SER A 51 8.03 48.55 -15.98
CA SER A 51 8.88 49.28 -15.05
C SER A 51 10.03 48.35 -14.63
N SER A 52 11.15 48.42 -15.34
CA SER A 52 12.31 47.56 -15.12
C SER A 52 13.11 47.98 -13.88
N PHE A 53 12.74 47.49 -12.69
CA PHE A 53 13.61 47.44 -11.50
C PHE A 53 13.05 46.41 -10.49
N GLY A 54 13.64 45.21 -10.44
CA GLY A 54 13.26 44.17 -9.46
C GLY A 54 13.78 42.76 -9.74
N ASP A 55 13.60 42.24 -10.96
CA ASP A 55 13.68 40.79 -11.22
C ASP A 55 15.08 40.21 -11.50
N ALA A 56 16.16 40.91 -11.12
CA ALA A 56 17.54 40.42 -11.30
C ALA A 56 18.03 39.55 -10.12
N GLU A 57 17.35 39.58 -8.98
CA GLU A 57 17.84 39.01 -7.72
C GLU A 57 17.18 37.67 -7.35
N SER A 58 15.98 37.38 -7.84
CA SER A 58 15.26 36.10 -7.62
C SER A 58 15.75 34.95 -8.50
N VAL A 59 16.51 35.23 -9.56
CA VAL A 59 17.05 34.22 -10.49
C VAL A 59 18.38 33.64 -10.00
N ARG A 60 19.05 34.30 -9.03
CA ARG A 60 20.30 33.80 -8.46
C ARG A 60 20.01 32.82 -7.32
N THR A 61 20.52 31.59 -7.49
CA THR A 61 20.57 30.52 -6.47
C THR A 61 19.32 29.63 -6.31
N ARG A 62 18.76 29.12 -7.42
CA ARG A 62 18.33 27.70 -7.42
C ARG A 62 19.58 26.80 -7.36
N SER A 63 20.18 26.72 -6.18
CA SER A 63 21.13 25.64 -5.88
C SER A 63 20.39 24.31 -6.07
N SER A 64 20.99 23.35 -6.76
CA SER A 64 20.38 22.03 -6.94
C SER A 64 20.20 21.38 -5.57
N LEU A 65 18.94 21.31 -5.12
CA LEU A 65 18.59 20.81 -3.79
C LEU A 65 18.98 19.34 -3.66
N LYS A 66 20.13 19.07 -3.04
CA LYS A 66 20.73 17.73 -2.93
C LYS A 66 19.80 16.73 -2.24
N TYR A 67 19.94 15.45 -2.58
CA TYR A 67 19.27 14.36 -1.87
C TYR A 67 19.62 14.41 -0.37
N PRO A 68 18.64 14.39 0.56
CA PRO A 68 18.93 14.50 1.98
C PRO A 68 19.57 13.19 2.49
N TRP A 69 20.81 13.27 2.96
CA TRP A 69 21.60 12.08 3.34
C TRP A 69 20.96 11.27 4.48
N TYR A 70 20.26 11.93 5.40
CA TYR A 70 19.61 11.32 6.56
C TYR A 70 18.41 10.42 6.22
N ILE A 71 17.94 10.41 4.97
CA ILE A 71 16.91 9.48 4.50
C ILE A 71 17.34 8.01 4.67
N ILE A 72 18.65 7.74 4.70
CA ILE A 72 19.17 6.38 4.94
C ILE A 72 18.74 5.79 6.30
N PHE A 73 18.47 6.62 7.31
CA PHE A 73 17.92 6.15 8.59
C PHE A 73 16.47 5.68 8.45
N ILE A 74 15.67 6.33 7.60
CA ILE A 74 14.27 5.94 7.31
C ILE A 74 14.25 4.66 6.46
N LEU A 75 15.08 4.59 5.42
CA LEU A 75 15.20 3.41 4.55
C LEU A 75 15.78 2.19 5.28
N GLY A 76 16.79 2.39 6.14
CA GLY A 76 17.33 1.34 6.99
C GLY A 76 16.31 0.82 8.01
N ASN A 77 15.49 1.73 8.57
CA ASN A 77 14.38 1.33 9.44
C ASN A 77 13.32 0.51 8.70
N GLU A 78 12.90 0.92 7.49
CA GLU A 78 11.99 0.12 6.67
C GLU A 78 12.59 -1.26 6.34
N LEU A 79 13.85 -1.33 5.89
CA LEU A 79 14.51 -2.60 5.58
C LEU A 79 14.50 -3.58 6.76
N CYS A 80 14.84 -3.11 7.96
CA CYS A 80 14.87 -3.93 9.17
C CYS A 80 13.48 -4.29 9.70
N GLU A 81 12.51 -3.39 9.59
CA GLU A 81 11.12 -3.68 9.96
C GLU A 81 10.49 -4.69 9.01
N ARG A 82 10.77 -4.59 7.71
CA ARG A 82 10.35 -5.58 6.70
C ARG A 82 11.02 -6.92 6.93
N PHE A 83 12.31 -6.94 7.25
CA PHE A 83 12.99 -8.17 7.69
C PHE A 83 12.28 -8.77 8.91
N ALA A 84 11.99 -7.95 9.94
CA ALA A 84 11.39 -8.43 11.17
C ALA A 84 9.96 -8.96 10.97
N PHE A 85 9.14 -8.28 10.15
CA PHE A 85 7.78 -8.70 9.82
C PHE A 85 7.77 -10.01 9.03
N TYR A 86 8.49 -10.08 7.91
CA TYR A 86 8.47 -11.26 7.05
C TYR A 86 9.20 -12.45 7.69
N GLY A 87 10.33 -12.24 8.38
CA GLY A 87 11.09 -13.30 9.05
C GLY A 87 10.32 -13.97 10.18
N MET A 88 9.79 -13.18 11.12
CA MET A 88 8.94 -13.72 12.19
C MET A 88 7.70 -14.42 11.61
N LYS A 89 7.03 -13.80 10.63
CA LYS A 89 5.83 -14.36 10.01
C LYS A 89 6.11 -15.70 9.29
N THR A 90 7.26 -15.86 8.64
CA THR A 90 7.53 -17.05 7.82
C THR A 90 7.57 -18.34 8.65
N VAL A 91 8.01 -18.27 9.91
CA VAL A 91 8.16 -19.42 10.82
C VAL A 91 6.93 -19.67 11.71
N LEU A 92 5.95 -18.76 11.77
CA LEU A 92 4.82 -18.81 12.72
C LEU A 92 4.01 -20.10 12.63
N THR A 93 3.61 -20.52 11.41
CA THR A 93 2.74 -21.68 11.26
C THR A 93 3.40 -22.98 11.72
N LEU A 94 4.70 -23.15 11.44
CA LEU A 94 5.46 -24.30 11.94
C LEU A 94 5.62 -24.24 13.46
N TYR A 95 5.87 -23.06 14.04
CA TYR A 95 5.93 -22.92 15.50
C TYR A 95 4.63 -23.37 16.19
N PHE A 96 3.47 -23.01 15.63
CA PHE A 96 2.17 -23.43 16.16
C PHE A 96 1.96 -24.95 16.07
N THR A 97 2.42 -25.62 15.01
CA THR A 97 2.25 -27.07 14.84
C THR A 97 3.33 -27.90 15.55
N GLU A 98 4.58 -27.44 15.58
CA GLU A 98 5.73 -28.18 16.11
C GLU A 98 5.95 -27.94 17.62
N VAL A 99 5.69 -26.72 18.12
CA VAL A 99 5.97 -26.34 19.52
C VAL A 99 4.70 -26.28 20.36
N PHE A 100 3.61 -25.70 19.83
CA PHE A 100 2.32 -25.69 20.53
C PHE A 100 1.45 -26.91 20.25
N LEU A 101 1.86 -27.78 19.31
CA LEU A 101 1.15 -29.01 18.93
C LEU A 101 -0.32 -28.77 18.53
N TRP A 102 -0.60 -27.59 17.98
CA TRP A 102 -1.93 -27.23 17.48
C TRP A 102 -2.20 -27.87 16.12
N SER A 103 -3.48 -28.12 15.83
CA SER A 103 -3.88 -28.65 14.52
C SER A 103 -3.58 -27.67 13.38
N ASP A 104 -3.34 -28.18 12.17
CA ASP A 104 -3.21 -27.40 10.93
C ASP A 104 -4.29 -26.33 10.79
N SER A 105 -5.52 -26.62 11.24
CA SER A 105 -6.65 -25.69 11.23
C SER A 105 -6.49 -24.57 12.25
N ASN A 106 -6.14 -24.88 13.49
CA ASN A 106 -5.95 -23.88 14.55
C ASN A 106 -4.75 -22.98 14.25
N ALA A 107 -3.62 -23.55 13.79
CA ALA A 107 -2.44 -22.82 13.35
C ALA A 107 -2.76 -21.85 12.20
N THR A 108 -3.55 -22.29 11.21
CA THR A 108 -4.03 -21.44 10.10
C THR A 108 -4.93 -20.31 10.60
N THR A 109 -5.86 -20.60 11.53
CA THR A 109 -6.78 -19.60 12.10
C THR A 109 -6.04 -18.51 12.88
N ILE A 110 -5.10 -18.88 13.76
CA ILE A 110 -4.35 -17.89 14.56
C ILE A 110 -3.39 -17.08 13.67
N TYR A 111 -2.74 -17.71 12.69
CA TYR A 111 -1.93 -17.00 11.69
C TYR A 111 -2.75 -15.94 10.94
N HIS A 112 -3.94 -16.29 10.44
CA HIS A 112 -4.77 -15.32 9.70
C HIS A 112 -5.44 -14.29 10.60
N ALA A 113 -5.77 -14.62 11.85
CA ALA A 113 -6.19 -13.63 12.84
C ALA A 113 -5.10 -12.56 13.05
N PHE A 114 -3.84 -12.98 13.21
CA PHE A 114 -2.69 -12.07 13.27
C PHE A 114 -2.57 -11.18 12.03
N MET A 115 -2.75 -11.74 10.82
CA MET A 115 -2.73 -10.96 9.58
C MET A 115 -3.86 -9.92 9.53
N VAL A 116 -5.09 -10.29 9.92
CA VAL A 116 -6.24 -9.37 9.99
C VAL A 116 -5.94 -8.22 10.97
N PHE A 117 -5.47 -8.50 12.19
CA PHE A 117 -5.10 -7.44 13.14
C PHE A 117 -3.97 -6.54 12.60
N SER A 118 -2.97 -7.11 11.92
CA SER A 118 -1.83 -6.39 11.33
C SER A 118 -2.21 -5.49 10.14
N TYR A 119 -3.35 -5.73 9.49
CA TYR A 119 -3.88 -4.90 8.40
C TYR A 119 -5.11 -4.05 8.80
N PHE A 120 -5.72 -4.30 9.95
CA PHE A 120 -6.77 -3.46 10.54
C PHE A 120 -6.23 -2.32 11.40
N THR A 121 -5.18 -2.58 12.19
CA THR A 121 -4.52 -1.58 13.05
C THR A 121 -3.87 -0.36 12.36
N PRO A 122 -3.48 -0.36 11.06
CA PRO A 122 -3.10 0.85 10.32
C PRO A 122 -4.08 2.02 10.47
N ILE A 123 -5.39 1.75 10.58
CA ILE A 123 -6.42 2.80 10.72
C ILE A 123 -6.14 3.67 11.96
N PHE A 124 -5.85 3.03 13.10
CA PHE A 124 -5.56 3.73 14.35
C PHE A 124 -4.19 4.41 14.34
N GLY A 125 -3.19 3.79 13.69
CA GLY A 125 -1.88 4.39 13.49
C GLY A 125 -1.94 5.70 12.70
N ALA A 126 -2.63 5.68 11.55
CA ALA A 126 -2.87 6.89 10.76
C ALA A 126 -3.62 7.97 11.56
N MET A 127 -4.69 7.59 12.28
CA MET A 127 -5.44 8.53 13.11
C MET A 127 -4.61 9.15 14.25
N LEU A 128 -3.69 8.39 14.83
CA LEU A 128 -2.78 8.85 15.89
C LEU A 128 -1.73 9.83 15.34
N ALA A 129 -1.17 9.51 14.17
CA ALA A 129 -0.17 10.32 13.48
C ALA A 129 -0.73 11.64 12.93
N ASP A 130 -1.82 11.58 12.17
CA ASP A 130 -2.39 12.74 11.48
C ASP A 130 -3.28 13.58 12.41
N GLY A 131 -3.80 12.98 13.50
CA GLY A 131 -4.75 13.63 14.39
C GLY A 131 -4.19 14.21 15.69
N TYR A 132 -3.13 13.62 16.27
CA TYR A 132 -2.77 13.88 17.68
C TYR A 132 -1.28 14.17 17.90
N ILE A 133 -0.38 13.19 17.69
CA ILE A 133 1.01 13.27 18.18
C ILE A 133 2.06 13.43 17.07
N GLY A 134 1.63 13.44 15.81
CA GLY A 134 2.51 13.53 14.65
C GLY A 134 3.10 12.17 14.23
N LYS A 135 3.54 12.10 12.97
CA LYS A 135 4.07 10.87 12.35
C LYS A 135 5.28 10.31 13.09
N PHE A 136 6.29 11.13 13.41
CA PHE A 136 7.49 10.66 14.13
C PHE A 136 7.17 10.01 15.48
N SER A 137 6.37 10.69 16.31
CA SER A 137 5.99 10.19 17.65
C SER A 137 5.18 8.91 17.57
N THR A 138 4.31 8.79 16.55
CA THR A 138 3.54 7.57 16.28
C THR A 138 4.43 6.41 15.85
N ILE A 139 5.34 6.65 14.89
CA ILE A 139 6.31 5.64 14.43
C ILE A 139 7.15 5.16 15.63
N PHE A 140 7.76 6.07 16.38
CA PHE A 140 8.59 5.73 17.52
C PHE A 140 7.82 4.92 18.58
N SER A 141 6.65 5.40 19.02
CA SER A 141 5.89 4.76 20.10
C SER A 141 5.40 3.36 19.71
N LEU A 142 4.91 3.20 18.47
CA LEU A 142 4.41 1.90 17.99
C LEU A 142 5.55 0.94 17.62
N SER A 143 6.71 1.44 17.20
CA SER A 143 7.91 0.61 17.04
C SER A 143 8.43 0.08 18.39
N LEU A 144 8.30 0.83 19.49
CA LEU A 144 8.60 0.30 20.83
C LEU A 144 7.63 -0.83 21.22
N VAL A 145 6.33 -0.67 20.94
CA VAL A 145 5.32 -1.73 21.12
C VAL A 145 5.65 -2.96 20.28
N TYR A 146 6.10 -2.77 19.04
CA TYR A 146 6.53 -3.86 18.16
C TYR A 146 7.75 -4.60 18.73
N VAL A 147 8.82 -3.87 19.08
CA VAL A 147 10.04 -4.46 19.67
C VAL A 147 9.71 -5.22 20.96
N ALA A 148 8.87 -4.66 21.84
CA ALA A 148 8.41 -5.34 23.04
C ALA A 148 7.64 -6.64 22.72
N GLY A 149 6.80 -6.64 21.69
CA GLY A 149 6.11 -7.83 21.19
C GLY A 149 7.06 -8.92 20.70
N LEU A 150 8.06 -8.57 19.88
CA LEU A 150 9.07 -9.52 19.39
C LEU A 150 9.96 -10.07 20.51
N ILE A 151 10.36 -9.24 21.47
CA ILE A 151 11.10 -9.67 22.67
C ILE A 151 10.25 -10.66 23.48
N LEU A 152 8.96 -10.33 23.73
CA LEU A 152 8.06 -11.21 24.48
C LEU A 152 7.84 -12.56 23.78
N MET A 153 7.67 -12.58 22.45
CA MET A 153 7.62 -13.82 21.66
C MET A 153 8.91 -14.64 21.77
N THR A 154 10.06 -13.96 21.69
CA THR A 154 11.38 -14.59 21.82
C THR A 154 11.54 -15.24 23.20
N LEU A 155 11.27 -14.50 24.28
CA LEU A 155 11.35 -15.01 25.66
C LEU A 155 10.35 -16.14 25.92
N ALA A 156 9.13 -16.04 25.39
CA ALA A 156 8.11 -17.10 25.51
C ALA A 156 8.45 -18.38 24.73
N SER A 157 9.41 -18.33 23.79
CA SER A 157 9.92 -19.51 23.07
C SER A 157 11.10 -20.20 23.78
N VAL A 158 11.60 -19.64 24.90
CA VAL A 158 12.67 -20.23 25.72
C VAL A 158 12.07 -21.04 26.89
N PRO A 159 12.38 -22.35 27.04
CA PRO A 159 11.94 -23.17 28.17
C PRO A 159 12.47 -22.66 29.52
N PRO A 160 11.74 -22.95 30.60
CA PRO A 160 10.72 -22.07 31.14
C PRO A 160 11.33 -20.90 31.94
N LEU A 161 11.31 -19.69 31.37
CA LEU A 161 11.67 -18.43 32.06
C LEU A 161 10.58 -17.93 33.05
N GLY A 162 9.77 -18.82 33.62
CA GLY A 162 8.65 -18.47 34.51
C GLY A 162 7.43 -17.85 33.82
N LEU A 163 7.46 -17.64 32.49
CA LEU A 163 6.33 -17.19 31.69
C LEU A 163 5.47 -18.38 31.23
N HIS A 164 4.14 -18.21 31.20
CA HIS A 164 3.24 -19.19 30.57
C HIS A 164 3.42 -19.14 29.04
N PRO A 165 3.99 -20.16 28.36
CA PRO A 165 4.53 -19.99 27.01
C PRO A 165 3.51 -19.55 25.96
N ILE A 166 2.34 -20.19 25.94
CA ILE A 166 1.26 -19.87 24.98
C ILE A 166 0.75 -18.44 25.18
N ALA A 167 0.37 -18.08 26.42
CA ALA A 167 -0.14 -16.75 26.75
C ALA A 167 0.89 -15.65 26.44
N GLY A 168 2.15 -15.83 26.88
CA GLY A 168 3.22 -14.88 26.60
C GLY A 168 3.44 -14.68 25.10
N PHE A 169 3.52 -15.78 24.33
CA PHE A 169 3.71 -15.71 22.88
C PHE A 169 2.54 -15.04 22.17
N VAL A 170 1.29 -15.40 22.50
CA VAL A 170 0.09 -14.81 21.88
C VAL A 170 -0.06 -13.33 22.25
N SER A 171 0.22 -12.95 23.49
CA SER A 171 0.29 -11.53 23.88
C SER A 171 1.37 -10.78 23.08
N GLY A 172 2.56 -11.36 22.92
CA GLY A 172 3.61 -10.80 22.07
C GLY A 172 3.16 -10.65 20.61
N LEU A 173 2.48 -11.66 20.06
CA LEU A 173 1.92 -11.66 18.70
C LEU A 173 0.91 -10.53 18.48
N LEU A 174 0.07 -10.23 19.48
CA LEU A 174 -0.87 -9.11 19.46
C LEU A 174 -0.17 -7.75 19.52
N LEU A 175 0.86 -7.60 20.36
CA LEU A 175 1.70 -6.39 20.41
C LEU A 175 2.41 -6.15 19.07
N VAL A 176 2.95 -7.21 18.46
CA VAL A 176 3.51 -7.17 17.10
C VAL A 176 2.48 -6.68 16.08
N ALA A 177 1.26 -7.22 16.10
CA ALA A 177 0.20 -6.83 15.15
C ALA A 177 -0.14 -5.34 15.25
N VAL A 178 -0.30 -4.82 16.48
CA VAL A 178 -0.55 -3.39 16.74
C VAL A 178 0.63 -2.53 16.30
N GLY A 179 1.86 -2.96 16.62
CA GLY A 179 3.09 -2.27 16.27
C GLY A 179 3.29 -2.15 14.76
N THR A 180 3.44 -3.29 14.04
CA THR A 180 3.67 -3.30 12.58
C THR A 180 2.51 -2.67 11.81
N GLY A 181 1.27 -2.90 12.23
CA GLY A 181 0.12 -2.35 11.53
C GLY A 181 0.04 -0.83 11.65
N GLY A 182 0.15 -0.30 12.87
CA GLY A 182 0.03 1.15 13.08
C GLY A 182 1.19 1.98 12.52
N ILE A 183 2.41 1.43 12.34
CA ILE A 183 3.51 2.16 11.67
C ILE A 183 3.42 2.17 10.14
N LYS A 184 2.83 1.16 9.51
CA LYS A 184 2.75 1.01 8.03
C LYS A 184 2.29 2.27 7.27
N PRO A 185 1.19 2.96 7.62
CA PRO A 185 0.76 4.16 6.90
C PRO A 185 1.63 5.40 7.21
N CYS A 186 2.36 5.37 8.33
CA CYS A 186 3.12 6.51 8.83
C CYS A 186 4.52 6.58 8.23
N VAL A 187 5.26 5.47 8.13
CA VAL A 187 6.69 5.49 7.71
C VAL A 187 6.85 5.98 6.27
N VAL A 188 6.10 5.39 5.32
CA VAL A 188 6.19 5.75 3.89
C VAL A 188 5.82 7.22 3.63
N SER A 189 4.79 7.72 4.31
CA SER A 189 4.36 9.12 4.17
C SER A 189 5.32 10.09 4.87
N TYR A 190 5.86 9.71 6.04
CA TYR A 190 6.87 10.50 6.75
C TYR A 190 8.19 10.64 5.96
N GLY A 191 8.61 9.58 5.26
CA GLY A 191 9.75 9.63 4.34
C GLY A 191 9.50 10.54 3.14
N GLY A 192 8.29 10.50 2.58
CA GLY A 192 7.86 11.42 1.51
C GLY A 192 7.87 12.90 1.94
N ASP A 193 7.46 13.20 3.18
CA ASP A 193 7.41 14.56 3.74
C ASP A 193 8.79 15.24 3.88
N GLN A 194 9.89 14.47 3.82
CA GLN A 194 11.25 14.99 3.95
C GLN A 194 11.72 15.77 2.71
N PHE A 195 11.07 15.56 1.56
CA PHE A 195 11.42 16.23 0.30
C PHE A 195 10.59 17.50 0.14
N VAL A 196 11.23 18.59 -0.31
CA VAL A 196 10.57 19.89 -0.54
C VAL A 196 10.20 20.09 -2.02
N GLU A 197 9.42 21.13 -2.31
CA GLU A 197 9.14 21.54 -3.70
C GLU A 197 10.46 21.77 -4.48
N GLY A 198 10.53 21.25 -5.70
CA GLY A 198 11.76 21.21 -6.49
C GLY A 198 12.64 19.97 -6.27
N GLN A 199 12.29 19.06 -5.36
CA GLN A 199 12.96 17.76 -5.17
C GLN A 199 12.15 16.55 -5.67
N GLU A 200 11.24 16.75 -6.61
CA GLU A 200 10.25 15.73 -7.03
C GLU A 200 10.91 14.44 -7.53
N ARG A 201 11.92 14.55 -8.40
CA ARG A 201 12.73 13.41 -8.87
C ARG A 201 13.42 12.65 -7.73
N TYR A 202 13.84 13.32 -6.66
CA TYR A 202 14.47 12.68 -5.51
C TYR A 202 13.43 11.98 -4.62
N ARG A 203 12.21 12.53 -4.52
CA ARG A 203 11.06 11.91 -3.85
C ARG A 203 10.58 10.66 -4.58
N GLU A 204 10.55 10.68 -5.92
CA GLU A 204 10.30 9.50 -6.76
C GLU A 204 11.36 8.41 -6.53
N GLN A 205 12.65 8.77 -6.62
CA GLN A 205 13.75 7.86 -6.32
C GLN A 205 13.67 7.27 -4.90
N PHE A 206 13.24 8.06 -3.91
CA PHE A 206 12.99 7.55 -2.56
C PHE A 206 11.92 6.45 -2.57
N PHE A 207 10.78 6.62 -3.25
CA PHE A 207 9.76 5.58 -3.33
C PHE A 207 10.24 4.31 -4.05
N SER A 208 11.06 4.43 -5.11
CA SER A 208 11.69 3.28 -5.76
C SER A 208 12.65 2.53 -4.83
N VAL A 209 13.50 3.24 -4.08
CA VAL A 209 14.42 2.62 -3.12
C VAL A 209 13.66 2.03 -1.92
N PHE A 210 12.57 2.66 -1.47
CA PHE A 210 11.68 2.14 -0.44
C PHE A 210 11.04 0.81 -0.87
N TYR A 211 10.57 0.73 -2.12
CA TYR A 211 10.06 -0.52 -2.71
C TYR A 211 11.14 -1.61 -2.79
N PHE A 212 12.38 -1.25 -3.12
CA PHE A 212 13.51 -2.17 -3.06
C PHE A 212 13.77 -2.66 -1.62
N CYS A 213 13.77 -1.78 -0.62
CA CYS A 213 13.91 -2.16 0.79
C CYS A 213 12.85 -3.15 1.25
N ILE A 214 11.59 -3.00 0.82
CA ILE A 214 10.51 -3.96 1.12
C ILE A 214 10.83 -5.36 0.57
N ASN A 215 11.21 -5.44 -0.71
CA ASN A 215 11.48 -6.72 -1.36
C ASN A 215 12.78 -7.37 -0.87
N ALA A 216 13.84 -6.58 -0.65
CA ALA A 216 15.10 -7.05 -0.07
C ALA A 216 14.91 -7.56 1.37
N GLY A 217 14.20 -6.81 2.23
CA GLY A 217 13.89 -7.23 3.60
C GLY A 217 13.07 -8.52 3.63
N SER A 218 12.07 -8.63 2.75
CA SER A 218 11.26 -9.86 2.58
C SER A 218 12.10 -11.05 2.09
N LEU A 219 12.94 -10.85 1.07
CA LEU A 219 13.80 -11.89 0.49
C LEU A 219 14.80 -12.44 1.52
N VAL A 220 15.57 -11.55 2.16
CA VAL A 220 16.63 -11.97 3.08
C VAL A 220 16.03 -12.62 4.33
N SER A 221 14.92 -12.11 4.87
CA SER A 221 14.28 -12.72 6.05
C SER A 221 13.60 -14.06 5.76
N THR A 222 12.90 -14.21 4.65
CA THR A 222 12.29 -15.51 4.26
C THR A 222 13.33 -16.57 3.88
N PHE A 223 14.57 -16.18 3.58
CA PHE A 223 15.69 -17.11 3.42
C PHE A 223 16.37 -17.44 4.76
N VAL A 224 16.79 -16.42 5.53
CA VAL A 224 17.64 -16.56 6.73
C VAL A 224 16.87 -17.09 7.94
N THR A 225 15.63 -16.64 8.18
CA THR A 225 14.91 -16.99 9.40
C THR A 225 14.56 -18.50 9.49
N PRO A 226 14.16 -19.18 8.39
CA PRO A 226 14.03 -20.64 8.36
C PRO A 226 15.33 -21.42 8.62
N ILE A 227 16.47 -20.88 8.18
CA ILE A 227 17.79 -21.50 8.43
C ILE A 227 18.10 -21.41 9.94
N LEU A 228 17.87 -20.26 10.57
CA LEU A 228 18.00 -20.14 12.03
C LEU A 228 17.01 -21.03 12.80
N ARG A 229 15.80 -21.21 12.27
CA ARG A 229 14.80 -22.12 12.83
C ARG A 229 15.24 -23.59 12.76
N SER A 230 15.83 -24.04 11.65
CA SER A 230 16.06 -25.47 11.39
C SER A 230 17.51 -25.94 11.60
N ASP A 231 18.50 -25.13 11.26
CA ASP A 231 19.91 -25.58 11.11
C ASP A 231 20.81 -25.14 12.27
N LEU A 232 20.35 -24.17 13.07
CA LEU A 232 21.04 -23.76 14.30
C LEU A 232 20.51 -24.59 15.49
N PRO A 233 21.30 -25.50 16.09
CA PRO A 233 20.87 -26.20 17.31
C PRO A 233 20.87 -25.23 18.50
N CYS A 234 19.83 -25.27 19.33
CA CYS A 234 19.85 -24.57 20.61
C CYS A 234 18.99 -25.26 21.66
N LEU A 235 19.28 -24.99 22.94
CA LEU A 235 18.50 -25.50 24.09
C LEU A 235 18.36 -27.04 24.11
N GLY A 236 19.35 -27.76 23.58
CA GLY A 236 19.35 -29.23 23.50
C GLY A 236 18.42 -29.82 22.43
N LYS A 237 17.99 -29.03 21.44
CA LYS A 237 17.18 -29.47 20.31
C LYS A 237 17.82 -29.11 18.97
N ASP A 238 17.49 -29.88 17.95
CA ASP A 238 17.75 -29.53 16.55
C ASP A 238 16.82 -28.37 16.15
N GLY A 239 17.42 -27.27 15.70
CA GLY A 239 16.70 -26.04 15.36
C GLY A 239 16.48 -25.06 16.54
N CYS A 240 16.35 -23.76 16.22
CA CYS A 240 16.26 -22.69 17.21
C CYS A 240 15.21 -21.61 16.91
N TYR A 241 13.98 -21.85 17.35
CA TYR A 241 12.92 -20.83 17.35
C TYR A 241 13.27 -19.53 18.11
N PRO A 242 13.95 -19.55 19.28
CA PRO A 242 14.39 -18.32 19.93
C PRO A 242 15.35 -17.47 19.08
N ALA A 243 16.23 -18.08 18.28
CA ALA A 243 17.08 -17.33 17.35
C ALA A 243 16.26 -16.78 16.17
N ALA A 244 15.33 -17.58 15.65
CA ALA A 244 14.43 -17.17 14.56
C ALA A 244 13.53 -15.97 14.92
N PHE A 245 13.08 -15.86 16.18
CA PHE A 245 12.35 -14.68 16.67
C PHE A 245 13.25 -13.56 17.20
N GLY A 246 14.39 -13.92 17.81
CA GLY A 246 15.33 -12.98 18.41
C GLY A 246 16.11 -12.13 17.41
N LEU A 247 16.47 -12.66 16.24
CA LEU A 247 17.13 -11.86 15.19
C LEU A 247 16.21 -10.72 14.67
N PRO A 248 14.94 -10.96 14.28
CA PRO A 248 13.94 -9.92 14.07
C PRO A 248 13.87 -8.87 15.19
N ALA A 249 13.85 -9.30 16.45
CA ALA A 249 13.78 -8.40 17.61
C ALA A 249 15.01 -7.48 17.69
N ALA A 250 16.21 -8.05 17.57
CA ALA A 250 17.47 -7.31 17.65
C ALA A 250 17.65 -6.33 16.48
N LEU A 251 17.37 -6.76 15.25
CA LEU A 251 17.49 -5.89 14.07
C LEU A 251 16.49 -4.73 14.11
N LEU A 252 15.24 -4.98 14.53
CA LEU A 252 14.27 -3.91 14.69
C LEU A 252 14.64 -2.95 15.83
N ALA A 253 15.14 -3.46 16.96
CA ALA A 253 15.60 -2.60 18.06
C ALA A 253 16.75 -1.67 17.63
N ILE A 254 17.73 -2.20 16.90
CA ILE A 254 18.85 -1.40 16.33
C ILE A 254 18.31 -0.36 15.34
N ALA A 255 17.39 -0.75 14.45
CA ALA A 255 16.76 0.14 13.50
C ALA A 255 15.99 1.30 14.16
N VAL A 256 15.27 1.05 15.26
CA VAL A 256 14.58 2.09 16.04
C VAL A 256 15.58 3.08 16.65
N VAL A 257 16.71 2.59 17.18
CA VAL A 257 17.78 3.47 17.68
C VAL A 257 18.33 4.35 16.55
N LEU A 258 18.65 3.77 15.38
CA LEU A 258 19.13 4.51 14.22
C LEU A 258 18.11 5.52 13.69
N PHE A 259 16.81 5.16 13.68
CA PHE A 259 15.73 6.08 13.33
C PHE A 259 15.66 7.27 14.28
N VAL A 260 15.84 7.06 15.59
CA VAL A 260 15.88 8.14 16.60
C VAL A 260 17.14 9.00 16.47
N VAL A 261 18.29 8.42 16.12
CA VAL A 261 19.53 9.18 15.84
C VAL A 261 19.34 10.17 14.68
N GLY A 262 18.52 9.83 13.69
CA GLY A 262 18.16 10.73 12.59
C GLY A 262 17.23 11.90 12.98
N ARG A 263 16.59 11.86 14.16
CA ARG A 263 15.56 12.84 14.61
C ARG A 263 15.96 14.31 14.47
N PRO A 264 17.19 14.77 14.79
CA PRO A 264 17.56 16.18 14.67
C PRO A 264 17.57 16.70 13.23
N PHE A 265 17.63 15.81 12.24
CA PHE A 265 17.70 16.15 10.82
C PHE A 265 16.34 16.05 10.11
N TYR A 266 15.36 15.36 10.70
CA TYR A 266 14.07 15.15 10.06
C TYR A 266 13.18 16.38 10.09
N ARG A 267 12.51 16.64 8.96
CA ARG A 267 11.40 17.57 8.84
C ARG A 267 10.15 16.95 9.47
N ASN A 268 9.71 17.53 10.59
CA ASN A 268 8.51 17.12 11.29
C ASN A 268 7.36 18.10 10.98
N LEU A 269 6.37 17.64 10.23
CA LEU A 269 5.16 18.42 9.93
C LEU A 269 4.16 18.35 11.09
N ALA A 270 3.39 19.42 11.27
CA ALA A 270 2.28 19.44 12.23
C ALA A 270 1.13 18.51 11.77
N PRO A 271 0.35 17.92 12.70
CA PRO A 271 -0.78 17.05 12.35
C PRO A 271 -1.83 17.77 11.50
N SER A 272 -2.23 17.18 10.36
CA SER A 272 -3.19 17.76 9.39
C SER A 272 -4.67 17.52 9.77
N GLY A 273 -4.92 16.76 10.83
CA GLY A 273 -6.23 16.41 11.37
C GLY A 273 -6.87 15.18 10.72
N ASN A 274 -7.75 14.51 11.46
CA ASN A 274 -8.35 13.23 11.06
C ASN A 274 -9.33 13.33 9.88
N ILE A 275 -8.80 13.23 8.64
CA ILE A 275 -9.61 13.23 7.40
C ILE A 275 -10.60 12.07 7.39
N LEU A 276 -10.18 10.85 7.78
CA LEU A 276 -11.06 9.67 7.83
C LEU A 276 -12.30 9.92 8.71
N GLY A 277 -12.12 10.53 9.88
CA GLY A 277 -13.22 10.90 10.78
C GLY A 277 -14.19 11.89 10.13
N LYS A 278 -13.67 12.91 9.42
CA LYS A 278 -14.49 13.87 8.66
C LYS A 278 -15.30 13.18 7.56
N VAL A 279 -14.69 12.25 6.81
CA VAL A 279 -15.37 11.48 5.74
C VAL A 279 -16.48 10.60 6.31
N LEU A 280 -16.21 9.84 7.36
CA LEU A 280 -17.21 8.99 8.03
C LEU A 280 -18.38 9.81 8.58
N MET A 281 -18.12 10.95 9.21
CA MET A 281 -19.17 11.85 9.71
C MET A 281 -19.96 12.52 8.58
N ALA A 282 -19.33 12.86 7.45
CA ALA A 282 -20.03 13.42 6.29
C ALA A 282 -20.95 12.39 5.62
N VAL A 283 -20.45 11.17 5.38
CA VAL A 283 -21.24 10.06 4.82
C VAL A 283 -22.38 9.66 5.75
N GLY A 284 -22.11 9.46 7.04
CA GLY A 284 -23.14 9.13 8.03
C GLY A 284 -24.19 10.22 8.20
N GLY A 285 -23.76 11.49 8.25
CA GLY A 285 -24.65 12.65 8.31
C GLY A 285 -25.56 12.75 7.08
N ALA A 286 -25.00 12.59 5.87
CA ALA A 286 -25.77 12.59 4.63
C ALA A 286 -26.83 11.47 4.58
N ILE A 287 -26.45 10.24 4.99
CA ILE A 287 -27.38 9.10 5.06
C ILE A 287 -28.52 9.37 6.05
N VAL A 288 -28.21 9.84 7.27
CA VAL A 288 -29.21 10.16 8.29
C VAL A 288 -30.13 11.30 7.85
N ASN A 289 -29.59 12.36 7.25
CA ASN A 289 -30.38 13.49 6.73
C ASN A 289 -31.31 13.04 5.58
N ARG A 290 -30.83 12.19 4.66
CA ARG A 290 -31.64 11.60 3.59
C ARG A 290 -32.78 10.73 4.13
N ILE A 291 -32.49 9.82 5.06
CA ILE A 291 -33.51 8.94 5.67
C ILE A 291 -34.57 9.77 6.40
N ARG A 292 -34.15 10.84 7.09
CA ARG A 292 -35.05 11.79 7.79
C ARG A 292 -35.68 12.84 6.87
N LYS A 293 -35.47 12.76 5.55
CA LYS A 293 -35.92 13.74 4.52
C LYS A 293 -35.58 15.21 4.88
N ARG A 294 -34.48 15.44 5.60
CA ARG A 294 -34.02 16.78 5.98
C ARG A 294 -33.20 17.39 4.86
N VAL A 295 -33.81 18.30 4.11
CA VAL A 295 -33.15 19.08 3.06
C VAL A 295 -32.33 20.21 3.70
N PRO A 296 -31.11 20.53 3.20
CA PRO A 296 -30.36 21.69 3.67
C PRO A 296 -31.14 23.01 3.53
N PRO A 297 -31.01 23.97 4.47
CA PRO A 297 -31.74 25.24 4.41
C PRO A 297 -31.49 25.99 3.10
N GLY A 298 -32.57 26.48 2.48
CA GLY A 298 -32.51 27.28 1.25
C GLY A 298 -32.16 26.52 -0.03
N GLN A 299 -32.19 25.18 -0.02
CA GLN A 299 -31.92 24.36 -1.21
C GLN A 299 -33.12 23.46 -1.54
N ALA A 300 -33.28 23.11 -2.81
CA ALA A 300 -34.16 22.02 -3.24
C ALA A 300 -33.57 20.65 -2.80
N PRO A 301 -34.36 19.56 -2.74
CA PRO A 301 -33.84 18.23 -2.46
C PRO A 301 -32.70 17.88 -3.44
N PRO A 302 -31.45 17.67 -2.97
CA PRO A 302 -30.34 17.50 -3.89
C PRO A 302 -30.38 16.13 -4.59
N GLU A 303 -30.01 16.11 -5.87
CA GLU A 303 -30.02 14.91 -6.72
C GLU A 303 -29.12 13.80 -6.16
N HIS A 304 -27.90 14.16 -5.73
CA HIS A 304 -26.97 13.21 -5.14
C HIS A 304 -27.09 13.17 -3.61
N TRP A 305 -27.28 11.96 -3.07
CA TRP A 305 -27.54 11.72 -1.65
C TRP A 305 -26.49 12.28 -0.69
N LEU A 306 -25.23 12.42 -1.11
CA LEU A 306 -24.16 12.97 -0.26
C LEU A 306 -24.32 14.48 -0.01
N ASP A 307 -24.99 15.22 -0.89
CA ASP A 307 -25.16 16.67 -0.74
C ASP A 307 -26.16 17.05 0.37
N TYR A 308 -26.82 16.07 0.97
CA TYR A 308 -27.55 16.21 2.24
C TYR A 308 -26.64 16.56 3.44
N ALA A 309 -25.32 16.59 3.25
CA ALA A 309 -24.32 17.11 4.21
C ALA A 309 -23.66 18.44 3.77
N SER A 310 -24.22 19.13 2.77
CA SER A 310 -23.70 20.42 2.27
C SER A 310 -23.94 21.61 3.21
N ASP A 311 -24.67 21.38 4.31
CA ASP A 311 -24.85 22.31 5.43
C ASP A 311 -23.57 22.46 6.28
N LYS A 312 -22.80 21.38 6.43
CA LYS A 312 -21.64 21.30 7.33
C LYS A 312 -20.29 21.19 6.61
N TYR A 313 -20.27 20.75 5.34
CA TYR A 313 -19.05 20.48 4.59
C TYR A 313 -18.98 21.21 3.26
N SER A 314 -17.76 21.54 2.81
CA SER A 314 -17.55 22.26 1.55
C SER A 314 -17.91 21.41 0.33
N LYS A 315 -18.38 22.06 -0.74
CA LYS A 315 -18.74 21.38 -1.99
C LYS A 315 -17.57 20.61 -2.61
N SER A 316 -16.34 21.12 -2.51
CA SER A 316 -15.13 20.41 -2.96
C SER A 316 -14.93 19.11 -2.18
N PHE A 317 -14.97 19.15 -0.85
CA PHE A 317 -14.78 17.95 -0.02
C PHE A 317 -15.85 16.88 -0.28
N LEU A 318 -17.11 17.28 -0.49
CA LEU A 318 -18.18 16.35 -0.86
C LEU A 318 -18.00 15.81 -2.29
N HIS A 319 -17.45 16.59 -3.21
CA HIS A 319 -17.07 16.13 -4.54
C HIS A 319 -15.94 15.10 -4.50
N ASP A 320 -14.91 15.31 -3.66
CA ASP A 320 -13.81 14.36 -3.49
C ASP A 320 -14.32 13.02 -2.94
N ILE A 321 -15.23 13.04 -1.95
CA ILE A 321 -15.88 11.81 -1.45
C ILE A 321 -16.73 11.13 -2.55
N LYS A 322 -17.45 11.89 -3.38
CA LYS A 322 -18.20 11.34 -4.53
C LYS A 322 -17.28 10.61 -5.52
N GLN A 323 -16.03 11.06 -5.70
CA GLN A 323 -15.05 10.39 -6.55
C GLN A 323 -14.43 9.14 -5.90
N ILE A 324 -14.21 9.15 -4.58
CA ILE A 324 -13.66 8.01 -3.84
C ILE A 324 -14.65 6.82 -3.76
N LEU A 325 -15.95 7.08 -3.63
CA LEU A 325 -16.96 6.02 -3.46
C LEU A 325 -17.03 5.00 -4.63
N PRO A 326 -16.96 5.39 -5.91
CA PRO A 326 -16.77 4.46 -7.04
C PRO A 326 -15.47 3.65 -6.97
N VAL A 327 -14.36 4.25 -6.53
CA VAL A 327 -13.07 3.56 -6.43
C VAL A 327 -13.13 2.41 -5.41
N LEU A 328 -13.87 2.58 -4.31
CA LEU A 328 -14.11 1.48 -3.36
C LEU A 328 -14.81 0.27 -3.99
N LYS A 329 -15.61 0.45 -5.04
CA LYS A 329 -16.23 -0.68 -5.78
C LYS A 329 -15.20 -1.46 -6.61
N LEU A 330 -14.17 -0.79 -7.12
CA LEU A 330 -13.06 -1.45 -7.83
C LEU A 330 -12.23 -2.35 -6.90
N PHE A 331 -12.30 -2.13 -5.59
CA PHE A 331 -11.62 -2.94 -4.58
C PHE A 331 -12.41 -4.18 -4.13
N LEU A 332 -13.67 -4.36 -4.55
CA LEU A 332 -14.48 -5.53 -4.20
C LEU A 332 -13.88 -6.90 -4.58
N PRO A 333 -13.07 -7.05 -5.66
CA PRO A 333 -12.38 -8.31 -5.95
C PRO A 333 -11.13 -8.56 -5.08
N LEU A 334 -10.55 -7.53 -4.45
CA LEU A 334 -9.29 -7.66 -3.73
C LEU A 334 -9.34 -8.64 -2.55
N PRO A 335 -10.40 -8.73 -1.74
CA PRO A 335 -10.52 -9.77 -0.70
C PRO A 335 -10.34 -11.20 -1.23
N ILE A 336 -10.80 -11.50 -2.45
CA ILE A 336 -10.64 -12.83 -3.07
C ILE A 336 -9.16 -13.09 -3.39
N PHE A 337 -8.47 -12.09 -3.94
CA PHE A 337 -7.03 -12.14 -4.17
C PHE A 337 -6.25 -12.36 -2.87
N TRP A 338 -6.51 -11.56 -1.83
CA TRP A 338 -5.81 -11.69 -0.53
C TRP A 338 -6.10 -13.03 0.16
N THR A 339 -7.33 -13.52 0.07
CA THR A 339 -7.73 -14.86 0.58
C THR A 339 -6.91 -16.00 -0.03
N LEU A 340 -6.42 -15.85 -1.26
CA LEU A 340 -5.51 -16.82 -1.89
C LEU A 340 -4.03 -16.47 -1.60
N PHE A 341 -3.65 -15.21 -1.72
CA PHE A 341 -2.26 -14.74 -1.62
C PHE A 341 -1.61 -14.99 -0.26
N ASP A 342 -2.36 -14.81 0.85
CA ASP A 342 -1.81 -15.00 2.20
C ASP A 342 -1.77 -16.46 2.66
N GLN A 343 -2.40 -17.39 1.93
CA GLN A 343 -2.37 -18.83 2.24
C GLN A 343 -0.98 -19.45 2.08
N LYS A 344 -0.08 -18.80 1.33
CA LYS A 344 1.31 -19.28 1.22
C LYS A 344 2.05 -19.31 2.56
N GLY A 345 1.67 -18.40 3.47
CA GLY A 345 2.27 -18.32 4.79
C GLY A 345 1.75 -19.33 5.81
N SER A 346 0.68 -20.05 5.47
CA SER A 346 0.09 -21.09 6.33
C SER A 346 -0.10 -22.40 5.56
N ARG A 347 -1.15 -22.51 4.74
CA ARG A 347 -1.52 -23.74 4.03
C ARG A 347 -0.42 -24.27 3.10
N TRP A 348 0.29 -23.42 2.34
CA TRP A 348 1.38 -23.92 1.49
C TRP A 348 2.60 -24.35 2.31
N THR A 349 2.90 -23.67 3.43
CA THR A 349 3.97 -24.08 4.35
C THR A 349 3.65 -25.45 4.98
N LEU A 350 2.39 -25.68 5.38
CA LEU A 350 1.92 -26.99 5.89
C LEU A 350 1.91 -28.09 4.83
N GLN A 351 1.69 -27.75 3.55
CA GLN A 351 1.80 -28.67 2.43
C GLN A 351 3.26 -29.01 2.14
N ALA A 352 4.14 -28.01 2.08
CA ALA A 352 5.58 -28.19 1.89
C ALA A 352 6.20 -29.05 3.00
N ASN A 353 5.71 -28.95 4.25
CA ASN A 353 6.14 -29.80 5.37
C ASN A 353 5.79 -31.30 5.21
N LYS A 354 4.99 -31.64 4.19
CA LYS A 354 4.58 -33.02 3.83
C LYS A 354 5.16 -33.46 2.48
N MET A 355 6.03 -32.64 1.88
CA MET A 355 6.70 -32.88 0.60
C MET A 355 8.19 -33.15 0.83
N ASP A 356 8.86 -33.77 -0.15
CA ASP A 356 10.31 -33.88 -0.11
C ASP A 356 10.96 -32.53 -0.42
N GLY A 357 11.78 -32.04 0.50
CA GLY A 357 12.54 -30.78 0.38
C GLY A 357 13.92 -30.93 -0.26
N ARG A 358 14.33 -32.14 -0.65
CA ARG A 358 15.64 -32.41 -1.27
C ARG A 358 15.81 -31.64 -2.58
N VAL A 359 16.89 -30.88 -2.69
CA VAL A 359 17.38 -30.27 -3.95
C VAL A 359 18.61 -31.01 -4.44
N THR A 360 19.51 -31.31 -3.51
CA THR A 360 20.72 -32.12 -3.70
C THR A 360 20.91 -33.00 -2.47
N GLU A 361 21.87 -33.93 -2.50
CA GLU A 361 22.24 -34.76 -1.35
C GLU A 361 22.72 -33.96 -0.13
N THR A 362 23.03 -32.66 -0.28
CA THR A 362 23.55 -31.79 0.79
C THR A 362 22.69 -30.55 1.06
N PHE A 363 21.75 -30.20 0.18
CA PHE A 363 20.90 -29.02 0.32
C PHE A 363 19.41 -29.38 0.31
N TYR A 364 18.73 -28.98 1.38
CA TYR A 364 17.33 -29.26 1.66
C TYR A 364 16.59 -27.94 1.88
N TRP A 365 15.59 -27.65 1.04
CA TRP A 365 14.67 -26.53 1.29
C TRP A 365 13.88 -26.78 2.57
N LYS A 366 13.78 -25.76 3.41
CA LYS A 366 12.88 -25.78 4.58
C LYS A 366 11.46 -25.44 4.11
N PRO A 367 10.41 -26.07 4.66
CA PRO A 367 9.04 -25.91 4.17
C PRO A 367 8.51 -24.47 4.26
N ASP A 368 8.98 -23.72 5.25
CA ASP A 368 8.73 -22.29 5.46
C ASP A 368 9.46 -21.36 4.49
N GLN A 369 10.48 -21.84 3.77
CA GLN A 369 11.15 -21.09 2.70
C GLN A 369 10.31 -21.01 1.41
N VAL A 370 9.19 -21.73 1.28
CA VAL A 370 8.25 -21.59 0.14
C VAL A 370 7.79 -20.13 -0.07
N GLN A 371 7.87 -19.30 0.98
CA GLN A 371 7.52 -17.88 0.92
C GLN A 371 8.54 -17.04 0.13
N ILE A 372 9.77 -17.52 -0.08
CA ILE A 372 10.85 -16.85 -0.83
C ILE A 372 10.49 -16.63 -2.31
N PHE A 373 9.67 -17.51 -2.89
CA PHE A 373 9.25 -17.38 -4.29
C PHE A 373 8.52 -16.06 -4.53
N ASN A 374 7.84 -15.49 -3.54
CA ASN A 374 7.13 -14.22 -3.70
C ASN A 374 8.07 -13.02 -4.00
N PRO A 375 9.03 -12.64 -3.13
CA PRO A 375 9.95 -11.55 -3.43
C PRO A 375 10.86 -11.86 -4.63
N VAL A 376 11.27 -13.13 -4.85
CA VAL A 376 12.04 -13.51 -6.06
C VAL A 376 11.23 -13.26 -7.33
N LEU A 377 9.98 -13.74 -7.40
CA LEU A 377 9.11 -13.51 -8.55
C LEU A 377 8.78 -12.04 -8.74
N ILE A 378 8.63 -11.24 -7.69
CA ILE A 378 8.44 -9.79 -7.82
C ILE A 378 9.69 -9.15 -8.47
N LEU A 379 10.88 -9.44 -7.96
CA LEU A 379 12.14 -8.86 -8.48
C LEU A 379 12.47 -9.28 -9.92
N ILE A 380 11.98 -10.44 -10.37
CA ILE A 380 12.15 -10.93 -11.75
C ILE A 380 11.03 -10.44 -12.67
N LEU A 381 9.77 -10.59 -12.25
CA LEU A 381 8.61 -10.33 -13.10
C LEU A 381 8.35 -8.83 -13.28
N VAL A 382 8.57 -7.97 -12.27
CA VAL A 382 8.31 -6.52 -12.43
C VAL A 382 9.14 -5.93 -13.58
N PRO A 383 10.48 -6.11 -13.64
CA PRO A 383 11.27 -5.65 -14.79
C PRO A 383 10.84 -6.27 -16.13
N ILE A 384 10.49 -7.57 -16.16
CA ILE A 384 10.01 -8.24 -17.38
C ILE A 384 8.68 -7.63 -17.87
N PHE A 385 7.76 -7.36 -16.95
CA PHE A 385 6.47 -6.79 -17.28
C PHE A 385 6.61 -5.34 -17.76
N GLU A 386 7.47 -4.53 -17.14
CA GLU A 386 7.72 -3.13 -17.52
C GLU A 386 8.50 -2.99 -18.84
N THR A 387 9.41 -3.92 -19.15
CA THR A 387 10.31 -3.79 -20.32
C THR A 387 9.91 -4.63 -21.54
N ILE A 388 9.25 -5.77 -21.35
CA ILE A 388 8.96 -6.74 -22.43
C ILE A 388 7.45 -6.83 -22.71
N ILE A 389 6.60 -6.94 -21.68
CA ILE A 389 5.17 -7.23 -21.85
C ILE A 389 4.35 -5.96 -22.04
N PHE A 390 4.63 -4.94 -21.23
CA PHE A 390 3.98 -3.63 -21.27
C PHE A 390 5.02 -2.51 -21.45
N PRO A 391 5.84 -2.53 -22.52
CA PRO A 391 6.85 -1.52 -22.77
C PRO A 391 6.19 -0.14 -22.90
N ASP A 392 6.61 0.81 -22.07
CA ASP A 392 6.15 2.20 -22.16
C ASP A 392 6.61 2.81 -23.50
N PRO A 393 5.69 3.24 -24.39
CA PRO A 393 6.04 3.85 -25.66
C PRO A 393 6.89 5.13 -25.56
N GLY A 394 6.99 5.74 -24.37
CA GLY A 394 7.80 6.92 -24.12
C GLY A 394 9.31 6.66 -23.98
N THR A 395 9.74 5.45 -23.62
CA THR A 395 11.13 5.21 -23.16
C THR A 395 12.14 4.93 -24.29
N THR A 396 11.70 4.75 -25.53
CA THR A 396 12.56 4.53 -26.71
C THR A 396 12.91 5.82 -27.47
N ARG A 397 12.71 6.99 -26.84
CA ARG A 397 13.15 8.31 -27.35
C ARG A 397 14.05 9.03 -26.35
N ASN A 398 15.31 8.59 -26.25
CA ASN A 398 16.49 9.41 -25.92
C ASN A 398 17.76 8.65 -26.31
#